data_AF-A0A7X4YKK9-F1
#
_entry.id   AF-A0A7X4YKK9-F1
#
_cell.length_a   1.000
_cell.length_b   1.000
_cell.length_c   1.000
_cell.angle_alpha   90.00
_cell.angle_beta   90.00
_cell.angle_gamma   90.00
#
_symmetry.space_group_name_H-M   'P 1'
#
loop_
_entity.id
_entity.type
_entity.pdbx_description
1 polymer ?
#
loop_
_entity_poly.entity_id
_entity_poly.type
_entity_poly.pdbx_seq_one_letter_code
_entity_poly.pdbx_strand_id
1 'polypeptide(L)'
;MIQYGSDTITQLTFVSFRPRMERRDNQWIDIELAIEVNETTPVPMELTDLTVLVICTHGGAIAQIVPLDEGTDCEFQFTSDEKEQIRTYIESETMQAAIANLAAQ
;
A
#
# COMPACT_ATOMS: atom_id res chain seq x y z
N MET A 1 -3.91 3.70 -10.85
CA MET A 1 -2.59 3.35 -11.42
C MET A 1 -2.30 4.22 -12.62
N ILE A 2 -1.13 4.85 -12.59
CA ILE A 2 -0.58 5.70 -13.65
C ILE A 2 0.70 5.00 -14.11
N GLN A 3 0.76 4.56 -15.36
CA GLN A 3 1.98 4.01 -15.94
C GLN A 3 2.87 5.16 -16.41
N TYR A 4 4.15 5.11 -16.07
CA TYR A 4 5.11 6.12 -16.53
C TYR A 4 5.19 6.14 -18.06
N GLY A 5 4.84 7.28 -18.68
CA GLY A 5 4.87 7.44 -20.15
C GLY A 5 3.56 7.14 -20.89
N SER A 6 2.45 6.86 -20.17
CA SER A 6 1.12 6.67 -20.76
C SER A 6 0.12 7.72 -20.27
N ASP A 7 -0.71 8.25 -21.17
CA ASP A 7 -1.86 9.13 -20.85
C ASP A 7 -3.05 8.37 -20.23
N THR A 8 -2.96 7.03 -20.15
CA THR A 8 -4.05 6.20 -19.63
C THR A 8 -3.96 6.07 -18.12
N ILE A 9 -4.95 6.63 -17.41
CA ILE A 9 -5.12 6.47 -15.97
C ILE A 9 -6.20 5.41 -15.74
N THR A 10 -5.82 4.28 -15.14
CA THR A 10 -6.78 3.26 -14.69
C THR A 10 -6.94 3.38 -13.19
N GLN A 11 -8.10 3.78 -12.72
CA GLN A 11 -8.37 3.88 -11.28
C GLN A 11 -8.84 2.53 -10.73
N LEU A 12 -8.07 1.96 -9.81
CA LEU A 12 -8.41 0.71 -9.14
C LEU A 12 -9.27 0.98 -7.91
N THR A 13 -10.28 0.12 -7.72
CA THR A 13 -11.07 0.09 -6.50
C THR A 13 -10.61 -1.07 -5.64
N PHE A 14 -10.13 -0.76 -4.43
CA PHE A 14 -9.67 -1.76 -3.49
C PHE A 14 -10.82 -2.28 -2.65
N VAL A 15 -11.01 -3.60 -2.64
CA VAL A 15 -12.10 -4.29 -1.92
C VAL A 15 -11.67 -4.67 -0.52
N SER A 16 -10.45 -5.21 -0.39
CA SER A 16 -9.91 -5.64 0.90
C SER A 16 -8.40 -5.43 0.96
N PHE A 17 -7.90 -5.20 2.17
CA PHE A 17 -6.47 -5.11 2.48
C PHE A 17 -6.10 -6.17 3.50
N ARG A 18 -5.02 -6.89 3.25
CA ARG A 18 -4.44 -7.84 4.20
C ARG A 18 -3.03 -7.35 4.58
N PRO A 19 -2.86 -6.76 5.77
CA PRO A 19 -1.60 -6.19 6.18
C PRO A 19 -0.67 -7.26 6.74
N ARG A 20 0.58 -7.20 6.34
CA ARG A 20 1.72 -7.89 6.94
C ARG A 20 2.70 -6.82 7.39
N MET A 21 2.86 -6.69 8.71
CA MET A 21 3.72 -5.66 9.30
C MET A 21 5.04 -6.29 9.75
N GLU A 22 6.15 -5.63 9.43
CA GLU A 22 7.48 -5.99 9.87
C GLU A 22 8.17 -4.76 10.45
N ARG A 23 8.74 -4.90 11.64
CA ARG A 23 9.57 -3.85 12.22
C ARG A 23 10.96 -3.94 11.63
N ARG A 24 11.34 -2.95 10.83
CA ARG A 24 12.66 -2.87 10.22
C ARG A 24 13.72 -2.43 11.24
N ASP A 25 13.46 -1.33 11.96
CA ASP A 25 14.46 -0.68 12.82
C ASP A 25 13.82 0.06 14.02
N ASN A 26 14.60 0.92 14.68
CA ASN A 26 14.17 1.82 15.76
C ASN A 26 13.28 2.99 15.31
N GLN A 27 13.02 3.15 14.02
CA GLN A 27 12.19 4.25 13.51
C GLN A 27 11.13 3.80 12.52
N TRP A 28 11.37 2.71 11.78
CA TRP A 28 10.58 2.32 10.63
C TRP A 28 9.85 0.99 10.84
N ILE A 29 8.61 0.96 10.39
CA ILE A 29 7.77 -0.23 10.23
C ILE A 29 7.38 -0.31 8.76
N ASP A 30 7.63 -1.46 8.17
CA ASP A 30 7.20 -1.81 6.84
C ASP A 30 5.86 -2.53 6.94
N ILE A 31 4.89 -2.09 6.16
CA ILE A 31 3.55 -2.68 6.10
C ILE A 31 3.30 -3.07 4.65
N GLU A 32 3.43 -4.35 4.36
CA GLU A 32 3.06 -4.91 3.08
C GLU A 32 1.55 -5.21 3.09
N LEU A 33 0.82 -4.60 2.17
CA LEU A 33 -0.61 -4.78 1.98
C LEU A 33 -0.82 -5.63 0.73
N ALA A 34 -1.29 -6.87 0.93
CA ALA A 34 -1.90 -7.60 -0.17
C ALA A 34 -3.28 -7.00 -0.44
N ILE A 35 -3.52 -6.58 -1.68
CA ILE A 35 -4.74 -5.89 -2.07
C ILE A 35 -5.63 -6.81 -2.89
N GLU A 36 -6.90 -6.85 -2.55
CA GLU A 36 -7.92 -7.43 -3.40
C GLU A 36 -8.56 -6.32 -4.21
N VAL A 37 -8.45 -6.39 -5.55
CA VAL A 37 -8.97 -5.38 -6.46
C VAL A 37 -10.32 -5.83 -7.01
N ASN A 38 -11.25 -4.89 -7.17
CA ASN A 38 -12.55 -5.18 -7.74
C ASN A 38 -12.41 -5.65 -9.20
N GLU A 39 -13.09 -6.75 -9.56
CA GLU A 39 -13.08 -7.32 -10.92
C GLU A 39 -13.58 -6.33 -11.99
N THR A 40 -14.37 -5.32 -11.60
CA THR A 40 -14.84 -4.26 -12.52
C THR A 40 -13.76 -3.23 -12.87
N THR A 41 -12.67 -3.16 -12.10
CA THR A 41 -11.49 -2.33 -12.38
C THR A 41 -10.24 -3.22 -12.37
N PRO A 42 -10.04 -4.06 -13.40
CA PRO A 42 -8.95 -5.02 -13.38
C PRO A 42 -7.59 -4.31 -13.32
N VAL A 43 -6.67 -4.93 -12.59
CA VAL A 43 -5.26 -4.53 -12.59
C VAL A 43 -4.72 -4.61 -14.02
N PRO A 44 -3.87 -3.67 -14.46
CA PRO A 44 -3.18 -3.77 -15.73
C PRO A 44 -2.57 -5.17 -15.93
N MET A 45 -2.75 -5.78 -17.10
CA MET A 45 -2.25 -7.13 -17.41
C MET A 45 -0.74 -7.30 -17.26
N GLU A 46 -0.01 -6.20 -17.17
CA GLU A 46 1.43 -6.17 -16.98
C GLU A 46 1.86 -6.48 -15.53
N LEU A 47 0.91 -6.42 -14.58
CA LEU A 47 1.14 -6.72 -13.17
C LEU A 47 0.62 -8.13 -12.85
N THR A 48 1.45 -8.91 -12.19
CA THR A 48 1.15 -10.30 -11.85
C THR A 48 0.70 -10.45 -10.40
N ASP A 49 1.35 -9.74 -9.47
CA ASP A 49 1.05 -9.79 -8.04
C ASP A 49 1.21 -8.40 -7.40
N LEU A 50 0.16 -7.59 -7.52
CA LEU A 50 0.14 -6.23 -7.02
C LEU A 50 -0.01 -6.20 -5.48
N THR A 51 0.99 -5.67 -4.81
CA THR A 51 0.97 -5.37 -3.37
C THR A 51 1.36 -3.91 -3.12
N VAL A 52 1.13 -3.41 -1.89
CA VAL A 52 1.57 -2.08 -1.47
C VAL A 52 2.56 -2.21 -0.34
N LEU A 53 3.73 -1.62 -0.49
CA LEU A 53 4.59 -1.36 0.64
C LEU A 53 4.31 0.03 1.20
N VAL A 54 3.80 0.08 2.43
CA VAL A 54 3.65 1.31 3.20
C VAL A 54 4.74 1.35 4.25
N ILE A 55 5.57 2.39 4.21
CA ILE A 55 6.59 2.62 5.23
C ILE A 55 6.05 3.68 6.17
N CYS A 56 5.92 3.34 7.45
CA CYS A 56 5.48 4.26 8.48
C CYS A 56 6.49 4.34 9.63
N THR A 57 6.39 5.43 10.37
CA THR A 57 7.13 5.59 11.63
C THR A 57 6.48 4.75 12.74
N HIS A 58 7.19 4.56 13.86
CA HIS A 58 6.61 3.94 15.07
C HIS A 58 5.37 4.67 15.61
N GLY A 59 5.21 5.95 15.30
CA GLY A 59 4.02 6.74 15.61
C GLY A 59 2.89 6.62 14.58
N GLY A 60 3.01 5.72 13.60
CA GLY A 60 2.01 5.47 12.57
C GLY A 60 1.92 6.52 11.45
N ALA A 61 2.79 7.55 11.47
CA ALA A 61 2.88 8.52 10.38
C ALA A 61 3.49 7.87 9.13
N ILE A 62 2.77 7.94 8.01
CA ILE A 62 3.19 7.36 6.73
C ILE A 62 4.30 8.21 6.12
N ALA A 63 5.46 7.59 5.85
CA ALA A 63 6.56 8.22 5.15
C ALA A 63 6.51 7.95 3.64
N GLN A 64 6.12 6.74 3.24
CA GLN A 64 6.09 6.36 1.83
C GLN A 64 5.03 5.30 1.54
N ILE A 65 4.48 5.33 0.33
CA ILE A 65 3.57 4.33 -0.23
C ILE A 65 4.13 3.94 -1.60
N VAL A 66 4.44 2.66 -1.78
CA VAL A 66 5.10 2.13 -2.97
C VAL A 66 4.29 0.95 -3.52
N PRO A 67 3.91 0.96 -4.81
CA PRO A 67 3.38 -0.22 -5.47
C PRO A 67 4.49 -1.24 -5.68
N LEU A 68 4.23 -2.49 -5.36
CA LEU A 68 5.11 -3.60 -5.66
C LEU A 68 4.40 -4.57 -6.61
N ASP A 69 5.16 -5.15 -7.53
CA ASP A 69 4.77 -6.30 -8.34
C ASP A 69 5.72 -7.45 -8.03
N GLU A 70 5.18 -8.60 -7.64
CA GLU A 70 5.98 -9.76 -7.21
C GLU A 70 7.00 -9.41 -6.10
N GLY A 71 6.63 -8.49 -5.21
CA GLY A 71 7.50 -8.00 -4.13
C GLY A 71 8.62 -7.05 -4.57
N THR A 72 8.61 -6.58 -5.83
CA THR A 72 9.60 -5.64 -6.37
C THR A 72 8.95 -4.33 -6.78
N ASP A 73 9.63 -3.20 -6.58
CA ASP A 73 9.18 -1.89 -7.08
C ASP A 73 8.92 -1.94 -8.59
N CYS A 74 7.81 -1.34 -9.03
CA CYS A 74 7.38 -1.39 -10.42
C CYS A 74 7.26 0.02 -11.03
N GLU A 75 7.15 0.08 -12.37
CA GLU A 75 7.08 1.35 -13.11
C GLU A 75 5.72 2.07 -12.98
N PHE A 76 4.80 1.49 -12.22
CA PHE A 76 3.48 2.05 -11.99
C PHE A 76 3.48 2.94 -10.76
N GLN A 77 2.57 3.90 -10.74
CA GLN A 77 2.30 4.71 -9.55
C GLN A 77 0.82 4.64 -9.19
N PHE A 78 0.53 4.59 -7.89
CA PHE A 78 -0.84 4.79 -7.42
C PHE A 78 -1.32 6.20 -7.72
N THR A 79 -2.59 6.32 -8.11
CA THR A 79 -3.29 7.61 -8.23
C THR A 79 -3.48 8.23 -6.85
N SER A 80 -3.84 9.52 -6.82
CA SER A 80 -4.16 10.20 -5.57
C SER A 80 -5.29 9.51 -4.80
N ASP A 81 -6.32 9.05 -5.49
CA ASP A 81 -7.47 8.38 -4.86
C ASP A 81 -7.12 7.00 -4.28
N GLU A 82 -6.24 6.24 -4.95
CA GLU A 82 -5.74 4.96 -4.46
C GLU A 82 -4.87 5.15 -3.21
N LYS A 83 -3.97 6.16 -3.25
CA LYS A 83 -3.17 6.54 -2.08
C LYS A 83 -4.05 6.96 -0.92
N GLU A 84 -5.16 7.65 -1.18
CA GLU A 84 -6.09 8.06 -0.13
C GLU A 84 -6.84 6.88 0.50
N GLN A 85 -7.25 5.89 -0.29
CA GLN A 85 -7.81 4.63 0.23
C GLN A 85 -6.82 3.91 1.16
N ILE A 86 -5.55 3.81 0.75
CA ILE A 86 -4.48 3.20 1.53
C ILE A 86 -4.22 3.99 2.81
N ARG A 87 -4.14 5.32 2.72
CA ARG A 87 -3.96 6.21 3.88
C ARG A 87 -5.08 6.03 4.89
N THR A 88 -6.33 6.11 4.43
CA THR A 88 -7.52 5.92 5.28
C THR A 88 -7.47 4.59 6.02
N TYR A 89 -7.02 3.52 5.34
CA TYR A 89 -6.84 2.21 5.96
C TYR A 89 -5.76 2.22 7.05
N ILE A 90 -4.57 2.73 6.75
CA ILE A 90 -3.42 2.76 7.68
C ILE A 90 -3.66 3.72 8.86
N GLU A 91 -4.34 4.83 8.64
CA GLU A 91 -4.70 5.82 9.67
C GLU A 91 -5.91 5.40 10.51
N SER A 92 -6.58 4.30 10.16
CA SER A 92 -7.66 3.76 10.98
C SER A 92 -7.19 3.42 12.39
N GLU A 93 -8.06 3.59 13.39
CA GLU A 93 -7.72 3.32 14.80
C GLU A 93 -7.20 1.89 15.02
N THR A 94 -7.76 0.91 14.28
CA THR A 94 -7.32 -0.48 14.36
C THR A 94 -5.89 -0.66 13.87
N MET A 95 -5.53 -0.05 12.73
CA MET A 95 -4.17 -0.14 12.19
C MET A 95 -3.18 0.65 13.05
N GLN A 96 -3.55 1.86 13.49
CA GLN A 96 -2.71 2.66 14.37
C GLN A 96 -2.41 1.96 15.70
N ALA A 97 -3.40 1.29 16.30
CA ALA A 97 -3.20 0.46 17.48
C ALA A 97 -2.24 -0.71 17.19
N ALA A 98 -2.39 -1.37 16.03
CA ALA A 98 -1.52 -2.48 15.64
C ALA A 98 -0.07 -2.03 15.42
N ILE A 99 0.14 -0.89 14.76
CA ILE A 99 1.47 -0.27 14.56
C ILE A 99 2.11 0.07 15.89
N ALA A 100 1.37 0.73 16.79
CA ALA A 100 1.87 1.09 18.13
C ALA A 100 2.26 -0.15 18.95
N ASN A 101 1.46 -1.21 18.89
CA ASN A 101 1.77 -2.48 19.57
C ASN A 101 3.02 -3.17 19.00
N LEU A 102 3.27 -3.05 17.69
CA LEU A 102 4.49 -3.60 17.08
C LEU A 102 5.72 -2.76 17.42
N ALA A 103 5.58 -1.43 17.47
CA ALA A 103 6.64 -0.52 17.85
C ALA A 103 7.10 -0.71 19.31
N ALA A 104 6.19 -1.12 20.20
CA ALA A 104 6.46 -1.30 21.62
C ALA A 104 7.14 -2.63 22.00
N GLN A 105 7.30 -3.57 21.05
CA GLN A 105 7.97 -4.86 21.25
C GLN A 105 9.50 -4.74 21.32
#